data_AF-A0A7V9ZR37-F1
#
_entry.id   AF-A0A7V9ZR37-F1
#
_cell.length_a   1.000
_cell.length_b   1.000
_cell.length_c   1.000
_cell.angle_alpha   90.00
_cell.angle_beta   90.00
_cell.angle_gamma   90.00
#
_symmetry.space_group_name_H-M   'P 1'
#
loop_
_entity.id
_entity.type
_entity.pdbx_description
1 polymer ?
#
loop_
_entity_poly.entity_id
_entity_poly.type
_entity_poly.pdbx_seq_one_letter_code
_entity_poly.pdbx_strand_id
1 'polypeptide(L)'
;MAYKLRRRTFSAIIKAVGLLSLSVFFSLESQAASFASNVLCRPDLASGRRNELANKLRTITGWHDLSFDEHGALRLGKAAPSGGSETARNLLAAAVSGEKLMVLEDASNRADVVFCSVVEGLWTKDEDEKPPVFVILIDFADFSRVTGDRVALAAFNVGWGVLHEIDHVVRDSVDPKRAGEAGECEDVINKMRRECGLAERADYHFSFIPGTSEGILTMKLVRLAFEQQQPHTNKKKRYWLIWDANLVGGLKERILTAGFR
;
A
#
# COMPACT_ATOMS: atom_id res chain seq x y z
N MET A 1 41.11 -1.54 -13.25
CA MET A 1 40.48 -0.46 -12.48
C MET A 1 39.10 -0.96 -12.05
N ALA A 2 39.01 -1.58 -10.86
CA ALA A 2 37.89 -2.42 -10.46
C ALA A 2 36.95 -1.66 -9.52
N TYR A 3 35.67 -1.60 -9.85
CA TYR A 3 34.64 -0.99 -9.01
C TYR A 3 34.30 -1.91 -7.84
N LYS A 4 34.64 -1.45 -6.64
CA LYS A 4 34.40 -2.12 -5.36
C LYS A 4 32.95 -1.84 -4.93
N LEU A 5 32.04 -2.77 -5.23
CA LEU A 5 30.64 -2.70 -4.78
C LEU A 5 30.58 -2.82 -3.24
N ARG A 6 30.24 -1.71 -2.58
CA ARG A 6 30.02 -1.66 -1.13
C ARG A 6 28.64 -2.28 -0.84
N ARG A 7 28.62 -3.57 -0.48
CA ARG A 7 27.45 -4.19 0.17
C ARG A 7 27.15 -3.42 1.45
N ARG A 8 26.02 -2.70 1.49
CA ARG A 8 25.47 -2.16 2.73
C ARG A 8 24.76 -3.29 3.45
N THR A 9 25.25 -3.60 4.63
CA THR A 9 24.63 -4.48 5.62
C THR A 9 23.26 -3.93 5.98
N PHE A 10 22.21 -4.64 5.60
CA PHE A 10 20.87 -4.45 6.16
C PHE A 10 20.95 -4.63 7.68
N SER A 11 20.42 -3.64 8.40
CA SER A 11 20.43 -3.61 9.86
C SER A 11 19.66 -4.79 10.42
N ALA A 12 20.38 -5.71 11.05
CA ALA A 12 19.85 -6.83 11.81
C ALA A 12 19.04 -6.34 13.01
N ILE A 13 17.72 -6.21 12.84
CA ILE A 13 16.76 -6.42 13.93
C ILE A 13 15.81 -7.50 13.46
N ILE A 14 16.29 -8.73 13.66
CA ILE A 14 15.58 -9.98 13.52
C ILE A 14 14.43 -9.97 14.54
N LYS A 15 13.19 -9.86 14.06
CA LYS A 15 12.06 -10.48 14.74
C LYS A 15 11.83 -11.82 14.04
N ALA A 16 12.23 -12.88 14.72
CA ALA A 16 11.87 -14.24 14.39
C ALA A 16 10.34 -14.38 14.45
N VAL A 17 9.70 -14.16 13.31
CA VAL A 17 8.32 -14.58 13.05
C VAL A 17 8.46 -15.85 12.23
N GLY A 18 7.78 -16.92 12.67
CA GLY A 18 7.87 -18.23 12.04
C GLY A 18 7.71 -18.12 10.54
N LEU A 19 8.76 -18.51 9.83
CA LEU A 19 8.79 -18.69 8.37
C LEU A 19 7.81 -19.80 7.99
N LEU A 20 6.51 -19.45 7.92
CA LEU A 20 5.61 -20.09 6.99
C LEU A 20 6.03 -19.59 5.61
N SER A 21 7.02 -20.27 5.01
CA SER A 21 7.33 -20.08 3.60
C SER A 21 6.07 -20.42 2.83
N LEU A 22 5.35 -19.40 2.36
CA LEU A 22 4.17 -19.59 1.54
C LEU A 22 4.66 -20.10 0.18
N SER A 23 4.74 -21.43 0.03
CA SER A 23 5.12 -22.08 -1.21
C SER A 23 4.09 -21.72 -2.26
N VAL A 24 4.49 -20.86 -3.19
CA VAL A 24 3.64 -20.39 -4.26
C VAL A 24 3.50 -21.48 -5.32
N PHE A 25 2.41 -22.25 -5.25
CA PHE A 25 2.05 -23.20 -6.30
C PHE A 25 1.45 -22.44 -7.50
N PHE A 26 2.31 -21.85 -8.34
CA PHE A 26 1.92 -21.45 -9.69
C PHE A 26 2.31 -22.52 -10.69
N SER A 27 1.33 -23.24 -11.24
CA SER A 27 1.49 -23.86 -12.56
C SER A 27 1.35 -22.76 -13.63
N LEU A 28 2.37 -21.90 -13.73
CA LEU A 28 2.44 -20.78 -14.69
C LEU A 28 2.99 -21.22 -16.07
N GLU A 29 3.33 -22.50 -16.26
CA GLU A 29 4.10 -23.01 -17.39
C GLU A 29 3.37 -23.02 -18.76
N SER A 30 2.11 -22.57 -18.87
CA SER A 30 1.37 -22.63 -20.16
C SER A 30 0.74 -21.31 -20.63
N GLN A 31 1.09 -20.15 -20.07
CA GLN A 31 0.65 -18.84 -20.58
C GLN A 31 1.81 -17.85 -20.80
N ALA A 32 2.95 -18.34 -21.30
CA ALA A 32 4.07 -17.52 -21.74
C ALA A 32 3.79 -16.65 -22.99
N ALA A 33 2.52 -16.56 -23.42
CA ALA A 33 2.08 -15.59 -24.43
C ALA A 33 1.76 -14.25 -23.74
N SER A 34 2.81 -13.45 -23.52
CA SER A 34 2.73 -12.01 -23.27
C SER A 34 1.82 -11.56 -22.10
N PHE A 35 2.20 -11.91 -20.87
CA PHE A 35 1.82 -11.06 -19.75
C PHE A 35 2.55 -9.72 -19.87
N ALA A 36 2.01 -8.79 -20.67
CA ALA A 36 2.55 -7.43 -20.82
C ALA A 36 2.43 -6.57 -19.54
N SER A 37 2.33 -7.19 -18.36
CA SER A 37 2.18 -6.51 -17.08
C SER A 37 2.87 -7.28 -15.98
N ASN A 38 3.73 -6.58 -15.24
CA ASN A 38 4.43 -7.10 -14.06
C ASN A 38 3.64 -6.85 -12.76
N VAL A 39 2.35 -6.53 -12.84
CA VAL A 39 1.45 -6.44 -11.69
C VAL A 39 0.31 -7.44 -11.87
N LEU A 40 0.31 -8.50 -11.08
CA LEU A 40 -0.62 -9.63 -11.17
C LEU A 40 -1.44 -9.79 -9.90
N CYS A 41 -2.70 -10.16 -10.00
CA CYS A 41 -3.50 -10.64 -8.88
C CYS A 41 -3.30 -12.14 -8.70
N ARG A 42 -3.34 -12.61 -7.45
CA ARG A 42 -3.50 -14.03 -7.19
C ARG A 42 -4.83 -14.56 -7.76
N PRO A 43 -4.88 -15.83 -8.19
CA PRO A 43 -6.12 -16.44 -8.69
C PRO A 43 -7.29 -16.39 -7.71
N ASP A 44 -7.01 -16.47 -6.40
CA ASP A 44 -7.99 -16.45 -5.32
C ASP A 44 -8.45 -15.04 -4.89
N LEU A 45 -7.78 -13.97 -5.34
CA LEU A 45 -8.27 -12.61 -5.15
C LEU A 45 -9.60 -12.45 -5.91
N ALA A 46 -10.70 -12.38 -5.16
CA ALA A 46 -12.05 -12.36 -5.71
C ALA A 46 -12.26 -11.24 -6.74
N SER A 47 -13.03 -11.51 -7.80
CA SER A 47 -13.32 -10.54 -8.87
C SER A 47 -13.90 -9.22 -8.35
N GLY A 48 -14.75 -9.29 -7.32
CA GLY A 48 -15.28 -8.09 -6.64
C GLY A 48 -14.18 -7.19 -6.06
N ARG A 49 -13.14 -7.77 -5.45
CA ARG A 49 -11.98 -7.03 -4.90
C ARG A 49 -11.08 -6.48 -5.99
N ARG A 50 -10.85 -7.23 -7.06
CA ARG A 50 -10.14 -6.74 -8.26
C ARG A 50 -10.85 -5.51 -8.84
N ASN A 51 -12.17 -5.58 -8.98
CA ASN A 51 -12.99 -4.48 -9.48
C ASN A 51 -12.99 -3.28 -8.53
N GLU A 52 -13.08 -3.52 -7.22
CA GLU A 52 -12.98 -2.46 -6.21
C GLU A 52 -11.65 -1.71 -6.32
N LEU A 53 -10.53 -2.45 -6.33
CA LEU A 53 -9.20 -1.88 -6.45
C LEU A 53 -9.03 -1.13 -7.78
N ALA A 54 -9.40 -1.76 -8.90
CA ALA A 54 -9.35 -1.12 -10.21
C ALA A 54 -10.14 0.19 -10.20
N ASN A 55 -11.37 0.21 -9.68
CA ASN A 55 -12.18 1.42 -9.58
C ASN A 55 -11.47 2.54 -8.79
N LYS A 56 -10.83 2.23 -7.65
CA LYS A 56 -10.06 3.22 -6.90
C LYS A 56 -8.86 3.74 -7.69
N LEU A 57 -8.10 2.84 -8.32
CA LEU A 57 -6.96 3.22 -9.14
C LEU A 57 -7.38 4.08 -10.34
N ARG A 58 -8.52 3.78 -10.98
CA ARG A 58 -9.09 4.60 -12.06
C ARG A 58 -9.41 6.01 -11.59
N THR A 59 -10.05 6.17 -10.43
CA THR A 59 -10.34 7.48 -9.85
C THR A 59 -9.06 8.26 -9.55
N ILE A 60 -8.03 7.60 -9.03
CA ILE A 60 -6.76 8.24 -8.68
C ILE A 60 -5.99 8.65 -9.95
N THR A 61 -5.91 7.77 -10.94
CA THR A 61 -5.04 7.94 -12.12
C THR A 61 -5.70 8.70 -13.27
N GLY A 62 -7.04 8.72 -13.33
CA GLY A 62 -7.79 9.21 -14.47
C GLY A 62 -7.85 8.24 -15.66
N TRP A 63 -7.29 7.02 -15.56
CA TRP A 63 -7.39 6.01 -16.62
C TRP A 63 -8.73 5.27 -16.54
N HIS A 64 -9.68 5.61 -17.40
CA HIS A 64 -11.04 5.04 -17.34
C HIS A 64 -11.12 3.55 -17.69
N ASP A 65 -10.18 3.06 -18.50
CA ASP A 65 -10.11 1.68 -18.98
C ASP A 65 -9.20 0.78 -18.14
N LEU A 66 -8.57 1.31 -17.08
CA LEU A 66 -7.70 0.51 -16.21
C LEU A 66 -8.52 -0.59 -15.53
N SER A 67 -8.04 -1.83 -15.67
CA SER A 67 -8.75 -3.04 -15.25
C SER A 67 -7.76 -4.17 -14.97
N PHE A 68 -8.24 -5.22 -14.31
CA PHE A 68 -7.54 -6.51 -14.27
C PHE A 68 -8.17 -7.44 -15.30
N ASP A 69 -7.34 -8.11 -16.10
CA ASP A 69 -7.84 -9.10 -17.07
C ASP A 69 -8.27 -10.42 -16.40
N GLU A 70 -8.72 -11.38 -17.20
CA GLU A 70 -9.17 -12.70 -16.75
C GLU A 70 -8.09 -13.50 -16.02
N HIS A 71 -6.81 -13.22 -16.29
CA HIS A 71 -5.68 -13.83 -15.62
C HIS A 71 -5.18 -13.01 -14.41
N GLY A 72 -5.85 -11.89 -14.11
CA GLY A 72 -5.51 -11.03 -12.99
C GLY A 72 -4.39 -10.04 -13.27
N ALA A 73 -3.94 -9.89 -14.52
CA ALA A 73 -2.90 -8.92 -14.85
C ALA A 73 -3.48 -7.51 -14.94
N LEU A 74 -2.82 -6.52 -14.34
CA LEU A 74 -3.22 -5.13 -14.41
C LEU A 74 -3.00 -4.58 -15.82
N ARG A 75 -4.05 -4.06 -16.44
CA ARG A 75 -4.04 -3.40 -17.75
C ARG A 75 -4.35 -1.93 -17.58
N LEU A 76 -3.50 -1.05 -18.11
CA LEU A 76 -3.67 0.40 -17.99
C LEU A 76 -4.76 0.96 -18.93
N GLY A 77 -5.15 0.19 -19.94
CA GLY A 77 -6.09 0.61 -20.99
C GLY A 77 -5.41 1.36 -22.14
N LYS A 78 -6.21 1.80 -23.13
CA LYS A 78 -5.72 2.53 -24.31
C LYS A 78 -6.24 3.97 -24.37
N ALA A 79 -7.37 4.28 -23.73
CA ALA A 79 -7.88 5.63 -23.67
C ALA A 79 -6.90 6.57 -22.96
N ALA A 80 -6.79 7.79 -23.47
CA ALA A 80 -6.05 8.84 -22.79
C ALA A 80 -6.68 9.11 -21.41
N PRO A 81 -5.86 9.32 -20.35
CA PRO A 81 -6.39 9.66 -19.04
C PRO A 81 -7.07 11.02 -19.06
N SER A 82 -8.12 11.18 -18.25
CA SER A 82 -8.79 12.46 -18.02
C SER A 82 -8.78 12.78 -16.53
N GLY A 83 -8.11 13.88 -16.15
CA GLY A 83 -7.90 14.25 -14.75
C GLY A 83 -6.96 13.30 -13.99
N GLY A 84 -7.15 13.20 -12.67
CA GLY A 84 -6.36 12.35 -11.79
C GLY A 84 -4.90 12.80 -11.62
N SER A 85 -4.12 11.96 -10.97
CA SER A 85 -2.70 12.17 -10.67
C SER A 85 -1.81 11.64 -11.79
N GLU A 86 -1.01 12.53 -12.36
CA GLU A 86 0.07 12.17 -13.28
C GLU A 86 1.16 11.36 -12.59
N THR A 87 1.49 11.72 -11.35
CA THR A 87 2.48 10.99 -10.55
C THR A 87 2.04 9.54 -10.32
N ALA A 88 0.75 9.29 -10.05
CA ALA A 88 0.19 7.95 -9.90
C ALA A 88 0.26 7.15 -11.22
N ARG A 89 -0.04 7.79 -12.36
CA ARG A 89 0.10 7.16 -13.68
C ARG A 89 1.52 6.73 -13.96
N ASN A 90 2.49 7.62 -13.71
CA ASN A 90 3.90 7.32 -13.95
C ASN A 90 4.39 6.16 -13.05
N LEU A 91 3.94 6.12 -11.79
CA LEU A 91 4.27 5.02 -10.88
C LEU A 91 3.69 3.68 -11.36
N LEU A 92 2.41 3.64 -11.72
CA LEU A 92 1.79 2.40 -12.23
C LEU A 92 2.34 1.97 -13.58
N ALA A 93 2.64 2.90 -14.48
CA ALA A 93 3.30 2.57 -15.75
C ALA A 93 4.65 1.90 -15.50
N ALA A 94 5.46 2.47 -14.60
CA ALA A 94 6.74 1.89 -14.21
C ALA A 94 6.58 0.53 -13.51
N ALA A 95 5.54 0.33 -12.71
CA ALA A 95 5.25 -0.97 -12.09
C ALA A 95 4.88 -2.03 -13.13
N VAL A 96 4.05 -1.67 -14.12
CA VAL A 96 3.59 -2.58 -15.17
C VAL A 96 4.71 -2.98 -16.13
N SER A 97 5.60 -2.06 -16.50
CA SER A 97 6.69 -2.31 -17.46
C SER A 97 8.07 -2.54 -16.84
N GLY A 98 8.20 -2.44 -15.51
CA GLY A 98 9.47 -2.56 -14.80
C GLY A 98 10.01 -3.99 -14.73
N GLU A 99 11.12 -4.20 -14.05
CA GLU A 99 11.79 -5.52 -13.98
C GLU A 99 11.34 -6.39 -12.79
N LYS A 100 10.61 -5.81 -11.84
CA LYS A 100 10.15 -6.48 -10.61
C LYS A 100 8.73 -6.99 -10.81
N LEU A 101 8.48 -8.26 -10.52
CA LEU A 101 7.14 -8.84 -10.51
C LEU A 101 6.43 -8.50 -9.20
N MET A 102 5.22 -7.97 -9.27
CA MET A 102 4.38 -7.65 -8.11
C MET A 102 3.12 -8.52 -8.13
N VAL A 103 2.85 -9.21 -7.04
CA VAL A 103 1.68 -10.08 -6.86
C VAL A 103 0.77 -9.48 -5.79
N LEU A 104 -0.46 -9.14 -6.16
CA LEU A 104 -1.50 -8.65 -5.24
C LEU A 104 -2.24 -9.83 -4.62
N GLU A 105 -2.29 -9.87 -3.30
CA GLU A 105 -2.87 -10.97 -2.53
C GLU A 105 -3.88 -10.43 -1.51
N ASP A 106 -5.03 -11.11 -1.38
CA ASP A 106 -6.01 -10.79 -0.35
C ASP A 106 -5.50 -11.27 1.00
N ALA A 107 -5.24 -10.33 1.89
CA ALA A 107 -4.83 -10.57 3.27
C ALA A 107 -5.93 -10.15 4.26
N SER A 108 -7.19 -10.09 3.83
CA SER A 108 -8.31 -9.65 4.67
C SER A 108 -8.40 -10.43 6.00
N ASN A 109 -8.46 -9.69 7.11
CA ASN A 109 -8.50 -10.18 8.48
C ASN A 109 -7.19 -10.84 8.97
N ARG A 110 -6.08 -10.70 8.26
CA ARG A 110 -4.79 -11.17 8.75
C ARG A 110 -4.28 -10.23 9.83
N ALA A 111 -4.05 -10.78 11.02
CA ALA A 111 -3.61 -10.00 12.17
C ALA A 111 -2.20 -9.40 12.00
N ASP A 112 -1.40 -9.83 11.03
CA ASP A 112 -0.04 -9.34 10.77
C ASP A 112 0.04 -8.25 9.70
N VAL A 113 -1.07 -7.95 9.00
CA VAL A 113 -1.15 -6.95 7.94
C VAL A 113 -2.01 -5.78 8.42
N VAL A 114 -1.51 -4.55 8.29
CA VAL A 114 -2.24 -3.33 8.68
C VAL A 114 -2.55 -2.54 7.43
N PHE A 115 -3.79 -2.65 6.92
CA PHE A 115 -4.22 -2.13 5.62
C PHE A 115 -3.50 -2.76 4.41
N CYS A 116 -2.20 -2.53 4.26
CA CYS A 116 -1.35 -3.13 3.23
C CYS A 116 0.04 -3.46 3.79
N SER A 117 0.76 -4.35 3.13
CA SER A 117 2.19 -4.57 3.36
C SER A 117 2.82 -5.21 2.14
N VAL A 118 4.03 -4.82 1.79
CA VAL A 118 4.87 -5.56 0.85
C VAL A 118 5.78 -6.55 1.57
N VAL A 119 5.95 -7.74 0.99
CA VAL A 119 6.98 -8.73 1.38
C VAL A 119 7.71 -9.24 0.14
N GLU A 120 8.98 -9.61 0.30
CA GLU A 120 9.70 -10.32 -0.76
C GLU A 120 9.14 -11.74 -0.92
N GLY A 121 8.86 -12.13 -2.16
CA GLY A 121 8.45 -13.49 -2.50
C GLY A 121 9.65 -14.35 -2.89
N LEU A 122 9.44 -15.66 -2.91
CA LEU A 122 10.42 -16.63 -3.37
C LEU A 122 9.84 -17.47 -4.52
N TRP A 123 10.66 -17.73 -5.52
CA TRP A 123 10.33 -18.71 -6.56
C TRP A 123 10.44 -20.12 -6.00
N THR A 124 9.52 -21.00 -6.39
CA THR A 124 9.50 -22.41 -5.94
C THR A 124 10.51 -23.30 -6.64
N LYS A 125 11.10 -22.83 -7.75
CA LYS A 125 12.19 -23.49 -8.47
C LYS A 125 13.35 -22.50 -8.58
N ASP A 126 14.55 -22.97 -8.28
CA ASP A 126 15.81 -22.23 -8.47
C ASP A 126 16.04 -22.04 -9.97
N GLU A 127 15.53 -20.94 -10.49
CA GLU A 127 15.83 -20.48 -11.84
C GLU A 127 16.47 -19.10 -11.71
N ASP A 128 17.78 -19.04 -11.97
CA ASP A 128 18.61 -17.83 -11.83
C ASP A 128 18.15 -16.67 -12.74
N GLU A 129 17.26 -16.93 -13.70
CA GLU A 129 16.78 -15.97 -14.69
C GLU A 129 15.43 -15.32 -14.33
N LYS A 130 14.80 -15.67 -13.20
CA LYS A 130 13.51 -15.09 -12.83
C LYS A 130 13.66 -13.70 -12.19
N PRO A 131 12.75 -12.76 -12.51
CA PRO A 131 12.79 -11.44 -11.91
C PRO A 131 12.53 -11.51 -10.39
N PRO A 132 13.02 -10.54 -9.60
CA PRO A 132 12.60 -10.38 -8.21
C PRO A 132 11.08 -10.29 -8.10
N VAL A 133 10.50 -11.00 -7.14
CA VAL A 133 9.06 -11.02 -6.90
C VAL A 133 8.73 -10.40 -5.55
N PHE A 134 7.72 -9.55 -5.53
CA PHE A 134 7.19 -8.89 -4.34
C PHE A 134 5.71 -9.20 -4.21
N VAL A 135 5.25 -9.54 -3.01
CA VAL A 135 3.84 -9.79 -2.72
C VAL A 135 3.29 -8.60 -1.94
N ILE A 136 2.32 -7.91 -2.53
CA ILE A 136 1.55 -6.84 -1.89
C ILE A 136 0.32 -7.47 -1.25
N LEU A 137 0.37 -7.60 0.08
CA LEU A 137 -0.69 -8.08 0.93
C LEU A 137 -1.69 -6.94 1.18
N ILE A 138 -2.97 -7.18 0.94
CA ILE A 138 -4.02 -6.17 1.07
C ILE A 138 -5.09 -6.65 2.05
N ASP A 139 -5.25 -6.00 3.20
CA ASP A 139 -6.39 -6.23 4.09
C ASP A 139 -7.55 -5.31 3.68
N PHE A 140 -8.38 -5.79 2.75
CA PHE A 140 -9.56 -5.05 2.31
C PHE A 140 -10.59 -4.85 3.44
N ALA A 141 -10.63 -5.73 4.44
CA ALA A 141 -11.55 -5.59 5.56
C ALA A 141 -11.16 -4.38 6.43
N ASP A 142 -9.87 -4.15 6.64
CA ASP A 142 -9.39 -3.01 7.42
C ASP A 142 -9.79 -1.66 6.83
N PHE A 143 -9.75 -1.48 5.51
CA PHE A 143 -10.22 -0.24 4.88
C PHE A 143 -11.70 0.06 5.14
N SER A 144 -12.53 -0.96 5.35
CA SER A 144 -13.96 -0.82 5.69
C SER A 144 -14.23 -0.50 7.16
N ARG A 145 -13.22 -0.67 8.03
CA ARG A 145 -13.29 -0.38 9.47
C ARG A 145 -12.92 1.07 9.80
N VAL A 146 -12.51 1.83 8.79
CA VAL A 146 -12.08 3.22 8.94
C VAL A 146 -13.26 4.16 8.88
N THR A 147 -13.28 5.14 9.78
CA THR A 147 -14.28 6.20 9.87
C THR A 147 -13.61 7.58 9.96
N GLY A 148 -14.38 8.67 10.01
CA GLY A 148 -13.85 10.02 10.22
C GLY A 148 -14.39 11.05 9.22
N ASP A 149 -13.62 12.11 9.02
CA ASP A 149 -13.95 13.19 8.10
C ASP A 149 -14.03 12.69 6.66
N ARG A 150 -15.08 13.07 5.92
CA ARG A 150 -15.28 12.66 4.51
C ARG A 150 -14.09 13.03 3.62
N VAL A 151 -13.44 14.16 3.90
CA VAL A 151 -12.26 14.63 3.16
C VAL A 151 -11.05 13.70 3.40
N ALA A 152 -10.83 13.25 4.64
CA ALA A 152 -9.78 12.29 4.96
C ALA A 152 -10.08 10.90 4.37
N LEU A 153 -11.34 10.44 4.43
CA LEU A 153 -11.76 9.17 3.85
C LEU A 153 -11.58 9.12 2.31
N ALA A 154 -11.80 10.24 1.61
CA ALA A 154 -11.52 10.30 0.16
C ALA A 154 -10.02 10.12 -0.15
N ALA A 155 -9.15 10.59 0.76
CA ALA A 155 -7.70 10.51 0.70
C ALA A 155 -7.11 9.19 1.24
N PHE A 156 -7.93 8.28 1.78
CA PHE A 156 -7.48 7.03 2.38
C PHE A 156 -8.40 5.86 2.01
N ASN A 157 -7.97 5.04 1.06
CA ASN A 157 -8.68 3.86 0.59
C ASN A 157 -7.67 2.84 0.00
N VAL A 158 -8.16 1.66 -0.39
CA VAL A 158 -7.29 0.57 -0.87
C VAL A 158 -6.42 0.95 -2.08
N GLY A 159 -6.88 1.84 -2.96
CA GLY A 159 -6.07 2.33 -4.08
C GLY A 159 -4.85 3.13 -3.61
N TRP A 160 -5.01 3.98 -2.59
CA TRP A 160 -3.90 4.72 -1.99
C TRP A 160 -2.92 3.79 -1.26
N GLY A 161 -3.44 2.79 -0.54
CA GLY A 161 -2.60 1.79 0.13
C GLY A 161 -1.77 0.98 -0.86
N VAL A 162 -2.37 0.49 -1.95
CA VAL A 162 -1.63 -0.25 -2.97
C VAL A 162 -0.59 0.62 -3.68
N LEU A 163 -0.90 1.89 -3.98
CA LEU A 163 0.09 2.79 -4.58
C LEU A 163 1.29 3.06 -3.66
N HIS A 164 1.07 3.12 -2.34
CA HIS A 164 2.14 3.24 -1.35
C HIS A 164 3.08 2.03 -1.40
N GLU A 165 2.55 0.81 -1.38
CA GLU A 165 3.37 -0.40 -1.49
C GLU A 165 4.08 -0.51 -2.85
N ILE A 166 3.44 -0.10 -3.95
CA ILE A 166 4.08 -0.06 -5.27
C ILE A 166 5.24 0.93 -5.29
N ASP A 167 5.15 2.08 -4.61
CA ASP A 167 6.25 3.05 -4.54
C ASP A 167 7.47 2.45 -3.82
N HIS A 168 7.27 1.71 -2.73
CA HIS A 168 8.34 0.94 -2.10
C HIS A 168 9.01 -0.03 -3.08
N VAL A 169 8.25 -0.76 -3.89
CA VAL A 169 8.83 -1.71 -4.85
C VAL A 169 9.52 -1.02 -6.02
N VAL A 170 8.90 -0.01 -6.63
CA VAL A 170 9.40 0.62 -7.85
C VAL A 170 10.58 1.53 -7.58
N ARG A 171 10.55 2.28 -6.48
CA ARG A 171 11.54 3.33 -6.19
C ARG A 171 12.45 3.04 -5.01
N ASP A 172 12.24 1.92 -4.32
CA ASP A 172 12.96 1.59 -3.09
C ASP A 172 12.81 2.68 -2.01
N SER A 173 11.69 3.44 -2.06
CA SER A 173 11.35 4.48 -1.09
C SER A 173 11.23 3.89 0.31
N VAL A 174 11.56 4.67 1.34
CA VAL A 174 11.53 4.20 2.73
C VAL A 174 10.53 5.00 3.56
N ASP A 175 9.79 4.29 4.40
CA ASP A 175 8.91 4.90 5.40
C ASP A 175 9.70 5.65 6.48
N PRO A 176 9.11 6.70 7.07
CA PRO A 176 9.76 7.43 8.13
C PRO A 176 9.92 6.54 9.36
N LYS A 177 11.06 6.68 10.05
CA LYS A 177 11.32 5.96 11.31
C LYS A 177 10.87 6.74 12.54
N ARG A 178 10.56 8.02 12.39
CA ARG A 178 10.30 8.96 13.49
C ARG A 178 8.91 9.57 13.36
N ALA A 179 8.27 9.78 14.50
CA ALA A 179 7.03 10.54 14.58
C ALA A 179 7.23 11.98 14.07
N GLY A 180 6.23 12.49 13.33
CA GLY A 180 6.24 13.84 12.75
C GLY A 180 6.93 13.96 11.38
N GLU A 181 7.53 12.88 10.87
CA GLU A 181 8.03 12.81 9.49
C GLU A 181 7.00 12.11 8.60
N ALA A 182 6.79 12.59 7.38
CA ALA A 182 5.98 11.91 6.38
C ALA A 182 6.77 10.79 5.69
N GLY A 183 8.06 11.03 5.40
CA GLY A 183 8.96 10.10 4.71
C GLY A 183 8.85 10.18 3.18
N GLU A 184 9.85 9.63 2.49
CA GLU A 184 9.99 9.74 1.02
C GLU A 184 8.78 9.14 0.28
N CYS A 185 8.30 7.98 0.73
CA CYS A 185 7.12 7.33 0.15
C CYS A 185 5.88 8.22 0.31
N GLU A 186 5.60 8.69 1.52
CA GLU A 186 4.40 9.50 1.77
C GLU A 186 4.46 10.87 1.07
N ASP A 187 5.65 11.46 0.88
CA ASP A 187 5.81 12.69 0.10
C ASP A 187 5.35 12.48 -1.36
N VAL A 188 5.69 11.33 -1.95
CA VAL A 188 5.22 10.93 -3.28
C VAL A 188 3.70 10.75 -3.29
N ILE A 189 3.14 10.04 -2.32
CA ILE A 189 1.68 9.81 -2.26
C ILE A 189 0.94 11.15 -2.00
N ASN A 190 1.46 12.03 -1.17
CA ASN A 190 0.90 13.36 -0.93
C ASN A 190 0.93 14.23 -2.18
N LYS A 191 1.99 14.13 -3.00
CA LYS A 191 2.00 14.76 -4.32
C LYS A 191 0.85 14.25 -5.19
N MET A 192 0.59 12.95 -5.23
CA MET A 192 -0.55 12.39 -5.96
C MET A 192 -1.89 12.90 -5.43
N ARG A 193 -2.07 12.96 -4.09
CA ARG A 193 -3.28 13.50 -3.47
C ARG A 193 -3.49 14.97 -3.82
N ARG A 194 -2.42 15.78 -3.83
CA ARG A 194 -2.44 17.19 -4.23
C ARG A 194 -2.89 17.34 -5.69
N GLU A 195 -2.37 16.53 -6.60
CA GLU A 195 -2.78 16.51 -8.01
C GLU A 195 -4.28 16.16 -8.16
N CYS A 196 -4.82 15.32 -7.28
CA CYS A 196 -6.25 15.00 -7.22
C CYS A 196 -7.09 16.03 -6.43
N GLY A 197 -6.51 17.10 -5.89
CA GLY A 197 -7.21 18.09 -5.05
C GLY A 197 -7.70 17.54 -3.72
N LEU A 198 -7.08 16.49 -3.19
CA LEU A 198 -7.44 15.84 -1.93
C LEU A 198 -6.59 16.34 -0.75
N ALA A 199 -7.00 15.98 0.47
CA ALA A 199 -6.19 16.22 1.66
C ALA A 199 -4.96 15.31 1.68
N GLU A 200 -3.85 15.85 2.16
CA GLU A 200 -2.56 15.18 2.31
C GLU A 200 -2.45 14.58 3.71
N ARG A 201 -1.75 13.46 3.86
CA ARG A 201 -1.45 12.90 5.19
C ARG A 201 -0.45 13.83 5.89
N ALA A 202 -0.81 14.32 7.07
CA ALA A 202 0.02 15.25 7.82
C ALA A 202 1.07 14.53 8.67
N ASP A 203 0.74 13.33 9.17
CA ASP A 203 1.62 12.49 9.98
C ASP A 203 1.57 11.05 9.47
N TYR A 204 2.72 10.40 9.31
CA TYR A 204 2.75 8.98 8.97
C TYR A 204 2.22 8.11 10.13
N HIS A 205 2.62 8.41 11.36
CA HIS A 205 2.17 7.63 12.52
C HIS A 205 0.79 8.09 13.02
N PHE A 206 -0.06 7.15 13.42
CA PHE A 206 -1.32 7.45 14.11
C PHE A 206 -1.07 7.84 15.58
N SER A 207 -2.05 8.48 16.20
CA SER A 207 -2.07 8.80 17.64
C SER A 207 -3.28 8.17 18.32
N PHE A 208 -3.14 7.79 19.59
CA PHE A 208 -4.29 7.33 20.39
C PHE A 208 -5.21 8.49 20.74
N ILE A 209 -6.52 8.22 20.74
CA ILE A 209 -7.52 9.15 21.27
C ILE A 209 -7.60 8.94 22.79
N PRO A 210 -7.26 9.96 23.61
CA PRO A 210 -7.33 9.84 25.06
C PRO A 210 -8.74 9.51 25.56
N GLY A 211 -8.84 8.78 26.67
CA GLY A 211 -10.10 8.53 27.38
C GLY A 211 -11.01 7.44 26.78
N THR A 212 -10.50 6.60 25.87
CA THR A 212 -11.30 5.54 25.21
C THR A 212 -11.19 4.16 25.88
N SER A 213 -10.41 4.04 26.96
CA SER A 213 -10.01 2.76 27.56
C SER A 213 -10.73 2.40 28.87
N GLU A 214 -11.75 3.13 29.29
CA GLU A 214 -12.43 2.87 30.58
C GLU A 214 -13.71 2.04 30.38
N GLY A 215 -13.66 0.73 30.73
CA GLY A 215 -14.83 -0.16 30.74
C GLY A 215 -14.56 -1.62 30.35
N ILE A 216 -15.60 -2.46 30.46
CA ILE A 216 -15.57 -3.91 30.10
C ILE A 216 -15.32 -4.12 28.59
N LEU A 217 -15.65 -3.13 27.76
CA LEU A 217 -15.34 -3.09 26.33
C LEU A 217 -14.24 -2.05 26.08
N THR A 218 -12.98 -2.49 26.12
CA THR A 218 -11.83 -1.60 25.92
C THR A 218 -11.67 -1.31 24.42
N MET A 219 -12.26 -0.21 23.94
CA MET A 219 -11.98 0.29 22.59
C MET A 219 -10.62 0.97 22.57
N LYS A 220 -9.81 0.69 21.54
CA LYS A 220 -8.48 1.30 21.41
C LYS A 220 -8.48 2.21 20.19
N LEU A 221 -9.20 3.32 20.29
CA LEU A 221 -9.35 4.24 19.15
C LEU A 221 -8.04 4.98 18.86
N VAL A 222 -7.69 5.01 17.58
CA VAL A 222 -6.57 5.76 17.04
C VAL A 222 -7.07 6.73 15.97
N ARG A 223 -6.29 7.77 15.73
CA ARG A 223 -6.55 8.75 14.68
C ARG A 223 -5.31 9.04 13.84
N LEU A 224 -5.53 9.33 12.57
CA LEU A 224 -4.52 9.76 11.62
C LEU A 224 -4.90 11.12 11.05
N ALA A 225 -3.95 12.05 11.03
CA ALA A 225 -4.16 13.43 10.61
C ALA A 225 -4.01 13.58 9.09
N PHE A 226 -4.96 14.30 8.49
CA PHE A 226 -4.88 14.79 7.12
C PHE A 226 -5.00 16.31 7.11
N GLU A 227 -4.36 16.98 6.16
CA GLU A 227 -4.39 18.43 5.99
C GLU A 227 -4.68 18.81 4.54
N GLN A 228 -5.48 19.87 4.37
CA GLN A 228 -5.72 20.44 3.04
C GLN A 228 -5.56 21.94 3.11
N GLN A 229 -4.89 22.51 2.11
CA GLN A 229 -4.82 23.95 1.93
C GLN A 229 -6.22 24.50 1.63
N GLN A 230 -6.69 25.48 2.39
CA GLN A 230 -7.98 26.12 2.10
C GLN A 230 -7.86 27.01 0.85
N PRO A 231 -8.86 26.97 -0.06
CA PRO A 231 -8.90 27.90 -1.18
C PRO A 231 -8.81 29.35 -0.69
N HIS A 232 -8.01 30.17 -1.37
CA HIS A 232 -7.85 31.61 -1.11
C HIS A 232 -7.22 31.99 0.24
N THR A 233 -6.69 31.05 1.01
CA THR A 233 -5.94 31.36 2.23
C THR A 233 -4.66 30.55 2.32
N ASN A 234 -3.66 31.04 3.07
CA ASN A 234 -2.47 30.27 3.42
C ASN A 234 -2.70 29.34 4.63
N LYS A 235 -3.94 29.17 5.10
CA LYS A 235 -4.25 28.29 6.23
C LYS A 235 -4.51 26.86 5.76
N LYS A 236 -3.96 25.89 6.50
CA LYS A 236 -4.30 24.48 6.37
C LYS A 236 -5.46 24.14 7.30
N LYS A 237 -6.42 23.36 6.80
CA LYS A 237 -7.47 22.74 7.62
C LYS A 237 -7.10 21.29 7.87
N ARG A 238 -7.21 20.86 9.13
CA ARG A 238 -6.93 19.49 9.55
C ARG A 238 -8.21 18.66 9.60
N TYR A 239 -8.10 17.40 9.21
CA TYR A 239 -9.13 16.37 9.15
C TYR A 239 -8.61 15.10 9.81
N TRP A 240 -9.51 14.24 10.27
CA TRP A 240 -9.17 13.03 11.01
C TRP A 240 -9.78 11.80 10.38
N LEU A 241 -8.93 10.78 10.25
CA LEU A 241 -9.31 9.40 10.02
C LEU A 241 -9.25 8.66 11.36
N ILE A 242 -10.21 7.80 11.68
CA ILE A 242 -10.35 7.14 13.00
C ILE A 242 -10.70 5.68 12.82
N TRP A 243 -10.08 4.79 13.60
CA TRP A 243 -10.44 3.37 13.67
C TRP A 243 -10.11 2.77 15.05
N ASP A 244 -10.66 1.59 15.33
CA ASP A 244 -10.30 0.81 16.51
C ASP A 244 -9.09 -0.08 16.21
N ALA A 245 -8.00 0.15 16.94
CA ALA A 245 -6.76 -0.60 16.82
C ALA A 245 -6.89 -2.07 17.26
N ASN A 246 -7.98 -2.45 17.92
CA ASN A 246 -8.29 -3.84 18.20
C ASN A 246 -8.93 -4.58 17.02
N LEU A 247 -9.51 -3.84 16.07
CA LEU A 247 -10.21 -4.38 14.91
C LEU A 247 -9.38 -4.30 13.63
N VAL A 248 -8.51 -3.31 13.49
CA VAL A 248 -7.54 -3.21 12.38
C VAL A 248 -6.27 -3.97 12.74
N GLY A 249 -5.73 -4.77 11.82
CA GLY A 249 -4.65 -5.73 12.07
C GLY A 249 -3.41 -5.15 12.78
N GLY A 250 -2.62 -6.01 13.43
CA GLY A 250 -1.22 -5.76 13.77
C GLY A 250 -0.90 -4.80 14.92
N LEU A 251 -1.87 -4.06 15.46
CA LEU A 251 -1.59 -3.04 16.48
C LEU A 251 -1.45 -3.59 17.90
N LYS A 252 -1.83 -4.84 18.15
CA LYS A 252 -1.71 -5.48 19.48
C LYS A 252 -0.27 -5.86 19.86
N GLU A 253 0.60 -6.20 18.90
CA GLU A 253 1.97 -6.65 19.19
C GLU A 253 3.08 -5.61 18.91
N ARG A 254 2.93 -4.75 17.89
CA ARG A 254 4.03 -3.82 17.52
C ARG A 254 4.19 -2.64 18.49
N ILE A 255 3.09 -2.15 19.08
CA ILE A 255 3.08 -0.96 19.94
C ILE A 255 3.70 -1.24 21.32
N LEU A 256 3.57 -2.48 21.84
CA LEU A 256 4.20 -2.86 23.11
C LEU A 256 5.74 -2.83 23.03
N THR A 257 6.32 -2.93 21.83
CA THR A 257 7.79 -2.80 21.66
C THR A 257 8.27 -1.39 21.32
N ALA A 258 7.40 -0.46 20.91
CA ALA A 258 7.80 0.85 20.40
C ALA A 258 7.48 2.04 21.34
N GLY A 259 6.69 1.84 22.39
CA GLY A 259 6.19 2.93 23.23
C GLY A 259 6.26 2.65 24.74
N PHE A 260 7.47 2.44 25.25
CA PHE A 260 7.90 2.74 26.65
C PHE A 260 9.44 2.78 26.68
N ARG A 261 10.03 3.78 26.02
CA ARG A 261 11.36 4.32 26.30
C ARG A 261 11.35 5.82 26.05
#